data_AF-A0A962XZ19-F1
#
_entry.id   AF-A0A962XZ19-F1
#
_cell.length_a   1.000
_cell.length_b   1.000
_cell.length_c   1.000
_cell.angle_alpha   90.00
_cell.angle_beta   90.00
_cell.angle_gamma   90.00
#
_symmetry.space_group_name_H-M   'P 1'
#
loop_
_entity.id
_entity.type
_entity.pdbx_description
1 polymer ?
#
loop_
_entity_poly.entity_id
_entity_poly.type
_entity_poly.pdbx_seq_one_letter_code
_entity_poly.pdbx_strand_id
1 'polypeptide(L)' 'MMDELIQTVARAAGLSPEQAALAVSAMLRFFTARLPSALVGELHAHLRAPAAALPNPSTMPDHDSNG' A
#
# COMPACT_ATOMS: atom_id res chain seq x y z
N MET A 1 0.33 0.45 -3.33
CA MET A 1 0.33 -0.20 -2.00
C MET A 1 -0.69 -1.33 -1.87
N MET A 2 -2.02 -1.09 -1.90
CA MET A 2 -2.99 -2.20 -1.84
C MET A 2 -2.93 -3.12 -3.07
N ASP A 3 -2.76 -2.56 -4.27
CA ASP A 3 -2.59 -3.36 -5.49
C ASP A 3 -1.30 -4.20 -5.47
N GLU A 4 -0.23 -3.69 -4.87
CA GLU A 4 1.03 -4.42 -4.71
C GLU A 4 0.87 -5.55 -3.68
N LEU A 5 0.14 -5.29 -2.58
CA LEU A 5 -0.19 -6.32 -1.60
C LEU A 5 -1.03 -7.43 -2.23
N ILE A 6 -2.07 -7.08 -2.99
CA ILE A 6 -2.91 -8.05 -3.71
C ILE A 6 -2.08 -8.86 -4.70
N GLN A 7 -1.22 -8.22 -5.50
CA GLN A 7 -0.35 -8.92 -6.44
C GLN A 7 0.71 -9.80 -5.76
N THR A 8 1.18 -9.40 -4.58
CA THR A 8 2.12 -10.21 -3.78
C THR A 8 1.42 -11.45 -3.24
N VAL A 9 0.22 -11.29 -2.68
CA VAL A 9 -0.60 -12.41 -2.18
C VAL A 9 -1.02 -13.34 -3.32
N ALA A 10 -1.43 -12.81 -4.47
CA ALA A 10 -1.77 -13.59 -5.65
C ALA A 10 -0.61 -14.49 -6.09
N ARG A 11 0.60 -13.92 -6.19
CA ARG A 11 1.81 -14.68 -6.56
C ARG A 11 2.21 -15.71 -5.51
N ALA A 12 2.19 -15.34 -4.23
CA ALA A 12 2.61 -16.23 -3.15
C ALA A 12 1.66 -17.42 -2.94
N ALA A 13 0.36 -17.22 -3.13
CA ALA A 13 -0.66 -18.24 -2.90
C ALA A 13 -1.19 -18.92 -4.18
N GLY A 14 -0.71 -18.51 -5.36
CA GLY A 14 -1.19 -19.04 -6.65
C GLY A 14 -2.65 -18.71 -6.93
N LEU A 15 -3.13 -17.55 -6.49
CA LEU A 15 -4.52 -17.12 -6.61
C LEU A 15 -4.74 -16.20 -7.81
N SER A 16 -5.96 -16.18 -8.35
CA SER A 16 -6.35 -15.12 -9.29
C SER A 16 -6.35 -13.74 -8.58
N PRO A 17 -6.21 -12.63 -9.32
CA PRO A 17 -6.24 -11.29 -8.73
C PRO A 17 -7.51 -11.02 -7.91
N GLU A 18 -8.67 -11.48 -8.38
CA GLU A 18 -9.94 -11.34 -7.67
C GLU A 18 -9.98 -12.15 -6.36
N GLN A 19 -9.46 -13.38 -6.37
CA GLN A 19 -9.36 -14.21 -5.18
C GLN A 19 -8.38 -13.62 -4.15
N ALA A 20 -7.25 -13.09 -4.61
CA ALA A 20 -6.30 -12.41 -3.75
C ALA A 20 -6.89 -11.14 -3.13
N ALA A 21 -7.65 -10.35 -3.89
CA ALA A 21 -8.34 -9.17 -3.38
C ALA A 21 -9.35 -9.51 -2.27
N LEU A 22 -10.10 -10.61 -2.45
CA LEU A 22 -11.03 -11.13 -1.43
C LEU A 22 -10.29 -11.60 -0.17
N ALA A 23 -9.19 -12.34 -0.32
CA ALA A 23 -8.39 -12.84 0.79
C ALA A 23 -7.79 -11.68 1.62
N VAL A 24 -7.19 -10.69 0.96
CA VAL A 24 -6.65 -9.50 1.62
C VAL A 24 -7.75 -8.74 2.37
N SER A 25 -8.92 -8.57 1.74
CA SER A 25 -10.06 -7.90 2.38
C SER A 25 -10.57 -8.65 3.62
N ALA A 26 -10.61 -9.97 3.58
CA ALA A 26 -11.01 -10.81 4.71
C ALA A 26 -10.00 -10.73 5.87
N MET A 27 -8.68 -10.77 5.57
CA MET A 27 -7.64 -10.58 6.58
C MET A 27 -7.73 -9.22 7.25
N LEU A 28 -7.87 -8.14 6.47
CA LEU A 28 -8.01 -6.79 7.02
C LEU A 28 -9.23 -6.68 7.93
N ARG A 29 -10.38 -7.23 7.53
CA ARG A 29 -11.58 -7.28 8.38
C ARG A 29 -11.38 -8.09 9.65
N PHE A 30 -10.68 -9.22 9.58
CA PHE A 30 -10.38 -10.03 10.75
C PHE A 30 -9.49 -9.27 11.75
N PHE A 31 -8.48 -8.57 11.27
CA PHE A 31 -7.62 -7.76 12.13
C PHE A 31 -8.36 -6.57 12.73
N THR A 32 -9.13 -5.82 11.94
CA THR A 32 -9.89 -4.67 12.46
C THR A 32 -10.94 -5.05 13.48
N ALA A 33 -11.58 -6.22 13.35
CA ALA A 33 -12.55 -6.73 14.32
C ALA A 33 -11.95 -7.04 15.70
N ARG A 34 -10.61 -7.16 15.80
CA ARG A 34 -9.89 -7.54 17.03
C ARG A 34 -9.05 -6.40 17.61
N LEU A 35 -9.05 -5.24 16.96
CA LEU A 35 -8.30 -4.07 17.41
C LEU A 35 -9.18 -3.16 18.29
N PRO A 36 -8.64 -2.62 19.41
CA PRO A 36 -9.26 -1.50 20.12
C PRO A 36 -9.57 -0.34 19.15
N SER A 37 -10.71 0.33 19.30
CA SER A 37 -11.26 1.27 18.29
C SER A 37 -10.29 2.35 17.80
N ALA A 38 -9.35 2.81 18.64
CA ALA A 38 -8.32 3.78 18.27
C ALA A 38 -7.41 3.29 17.13
N LEU A 39 -7.04 2.00 17.12
CA LEU A 39 -6.14 1.42 16.10
C LEU A 39 -6.86 1.14 14.76
N VAL A 40 -8.18 0.96 14.79
CA VAL A 40 -8.99 0.77 13.57
C VAL A 40 -9.01 2.04 12.72
N GLY A 41 -9.09 3.21 13.36
CA GLY A 41 -9.05 4.51 12.68
C GLY A 41 -7.72 4.76 11.99
N GLU A 42 -6.61 4.46 12.65
CA GLU A 42 -5.25 4.60 12.09
C GLU A 42 -5.01 3.66 10.91
N LEU A 43 -5.46 2.40 11.01
CA LEU A 43 -5.38 1.45 9.91
C LEU A 43 -6.21 1.92 8.70
N HIS A 44 -7.43 2.42 8.93
CA HIS A 44 -8.24 3.01 7.86
C HIS A 44 -7.57 4.23 7.22
N ALA A 45 -6.91 5.08 8.01
CA ALA A 45 -6.19 6.25 7.50
C ALA A 45 -4.98 5.85 6.66
N HIS A 46 -4.20 4.85 7.08
CA HIS A 46 -3.06 4.34 6.32
C HIS A 46 -3.46 3.62 5.03
N LEU A 47 -4.58 2.89 5.03
CA LEU A 47 -5.11 2.24 3.83
C LEU A 47 -5.72 3.23 2.83
N ARG A 48 -6.21 4.39 3.31
CA ARG A 48 -6.81 5.43 2.48
C ARG A 48 -5.79 6.45 1.96
N ALA A 49 -4.60 6.52 2.55
CA ALA A 49 -3.55 7.40 2.07
C ALA A 49 -3.14 6.96 0.64
N PRO A 50 -3.39 7.78 -0.40
CA PRO A 50 -2.78 7.55 -1.70
C PRO A 50 -1.26 7.62 -1.50
N ALA A 51 -0.52 6.76 -2.20
CA ALA A 51 0.93 6.74 -2.16
C ALA A 51 1.44 8.16 -2.40
N ALA A 52 1.84 8.84 -1.31
CA ALA A 52 2.51 10.11 -1.41
C ALA A 52 3.74 9.83 -2.26
N ALA A 53 3.76 10.44 -3.44
CA ALA A 53 4.78 10.25 -4.45
C ALA A 53 6.15 10.27 -3.76
N LEU A 54 6.87 9.16 -3.90
CA LEU A 54 8.31 9.16 -3.63
C LEU A 54 8.87 10.39 -4.37
N PRO A 55 9.65 11.26 -3.71
CA PRO A 55 10.26 12.38 -4.39
C PRO A 55 11.10 11.81 -5.53
N ASN A 56 10.70 12.13 -6.75
CA ASN A 56 11.41 11.74 -7.95
C ASN A 56 12.81 12.38 -7.86
N PRO A 57 13.92 11.61 -7.89
CA PRO A 57 15.26 12.16 -7.74
C PRO A 57 15.73 13.00 -8.95
N SER A 58 14.87 13.25 -9.94
CA SER A 58 15.20 13.95 -11.18
C SER A 58 15.16 15.49 -11.09
N THR A 59 15.02 16.07 -9.90
CA THR A 59 15.15 17.52 -9.69
C THR A 59 16.43 17.83 -8.90
N MET A 60 17.57 17.27 -9.33
CA MET A 60 18.85 17.93 -9.08
C MET A 60 18.98 19.02 -10.16
N PRO A 61 19.04 20.31 -9.80
CA PRO A 61 19.36 21.35 -10.77
C PRO A 61 20.77 21.08 -11.29
N ASP A 62 20.91 20.98 -12.61
CA ASP A 62 22.19 20.96 -13.30
C ASP A 62 23.07 22.08 -12.72
N HIS A 63 24.15 21.68 -12.06
CA HIS A 63 25.11 22.63 -11.52
C HIS A 63 25.86 23.23 -12.71
N ASP A 64 25.49 24.47 -13.00
CA ASP A 64 26.09 25.41 -13.94
C ASP A 64 27.53 25.07 -14.34
N SER A 65 27.68 24.66 -15.59
CA SER A 65 28.93 24.79 -16.33
C SER A 65 29.21 26.29 -16.51
N ASN A 66 30.20 26.83 -15.80
CA ASN A 66 30.77 28.14 -16.14
C ASN A 66 32.21 27.96 -16.63
N GLY A 67 32.38 28.18 -17.94
CA GLY A 67 33.68 28.42 -18.57
C GLY A 67 34.18 29.84 -18.39
#